data_AF-A0A3A4Q710-F1
#
_entry.id   AF-A0A3A4Q710-F1
#
_cell.length_a   1.000
_cell.length_b   1.000
_cell.length_c   1.000
_cell.angle_alpha   90.00
_cell.angle_beta   90.00
_cell.angle_gamma   90.00
#
_symmetry.space_group_name_H-M   'P 1'
#
loop_
_entity.id
_entity.type
_entity.pdbx_description
1 polymer ?
#
loop_
_entity_poly.entity_id
_entity_poly.type
_entity_poly.pdbx_seq_one_letter_code
_entity_poly.pdbx_strand_id
1 'polypeptide(L)'
;MMRTERAWSTALSIVAAAAVISGCVQPTGDRVEAQAARLAARYPALAGGRYAVIADFEDPRHATMFDVENVSGYATWSIASGGGIRQTGRNALRVTLAGPSDALRAGAVDSEAWFLKRDWRDYDTLYTSVFMPSAPASRLRLTLTSGTGAVLRQTHLDCALAQGWNQLAIDLWEPGESIDLDDVRQMSWSLPAATSPVEWRLDDLILTRDRQTLLGDANGPAGRMYVLREGRRWRIGAAGRFEVTIHRGQVVEWFDLAADPARLDNLVEDTVLGPTPLHHRRTGHESGADPAASMTERVAIAPPGSPPADIHPVSDGQVAQLEGVSSRQRLVSASPVRVVLEVTWLQQPSPAPDRAGASPSAARRVLEQQQWVIYASGDVFVTPMGAPQADAQPGEAGRRHYAFCVARAGAWRVDPSGRFGEYRPLDSPKTRLAVTTLGGQAKFGAGDASATGQVTVDIEGSPTFVLGLAGRDAAAWSATLRAPPRLDVAVGRVITAAASEPDATMGAFDRRIGAYRLRPEGGLLRFHFNCGPMPHHAFEIDAPADVTASVYVDHVLHESVVREADGRLVFLVEAAPSQRPLIEAILHVIRPVGQATTTKEGRPSGIDGRP
;
A
#
# COMPACT_ATOMS: atom_id res chain seq x y z
N MET A 1 -41.75 -55.95 -24.88
CA MET A 1 -40.57 -56.13 -24.01
C MET A 1 -40.33 -54.80 -23.29
N MET A 2 -40.63 -54.73 -21.98
CA MET A 2 -40.16 -53.81 -20.91
C MET A 2 -39.88 -52.32 -21.26
N ARG A 3 -40.38 -51.25 -20.61
CA ARG A 3 -40.95 -50.85 -19.29
C ARG A 3 -41.61 -49.45 -19.50
N THR A 4 -42.86 -49.12 -19.13
CA THR A 4 -43.38 -48.57 -17.84
C THR A 4 -42.51 -47.47 -17.20
N GLU A 5 -42.93 -46.31 -16.67
CA GLU A 5 -44.13 -45.48 -16.38
C GLU A 5 -43.53 -44.19 -15.71
N ARG A 6 -44.08 -42.96 -15.72
CA ARG A 6 -44.98 -42.29 -14.73
C ARG A 6 -44.80 -40.77 -14.99
N ALA A 7 -45.76 -39.87 -15.20
CA ALA A 7 -47.03 -39.53 -14.55
C ALA A 7 -46.90 -38.95 -13.12
N TRP A 8 -47.71 -37.91 -12.87
CA TRP A 8 -48.09 -37.26 -11.60
C TRP A 8 -47.44 -35.92 -11.21
N SER A 9 -47.96 -34.84 -11.80
CA SER A 9 -48.05 -33.49 -11.21
C SER A 9 -49.37 -33.35 -10.42
N THR A 10 -49.35 -33.36 -9.09
CA THR A 10 -50.31 -32.61 -8.24
C THR A 10 -49.91 -32.75 -6.76
N ALA A 11 -49.63 -31.62 -6.08
CA ALA A 11 -49.86 -31.35 -4.64
C ALA A 11 -48.89 -30.28 -4.11
N LEU A 12 -49.28 -29.00 -4.13
CA LEU A 12 -49.08 -28.06 -3.01
C LEU A 12 -49.74 -26.72 -3.36
N SER A 13 -51.04 -26.65 -3.17
CA SER A 13 -51.81 -25.41 -3.06
C SER A 13 -52.87 -25.70 -2.00
N ILE A 14 -53.10 -24.74 -1.09
CA ILE A 14 -53.94 -24.81 0.13
C ILE A 14 -53.15 -25.13 1.42
N VAL A 15 -52.30 -24.18 1.86
CA VAL A 15 -52.17 -23.72 3.27
C VAL A 15 -51.71 -22.25 3.25
N ALA A 16 -52.47 -21.39 2.58
CA ALA A 16 -52.21 -19.95 2.52
C ALA A 16 -53.53 -19.19 2.72
N ALA A 17 -54.02 -19.17 3.96
CA ALA A 17 -54.90 -18.13 4.53
C ALA A 17 -55.45 -18.61 5.89
N ALA A 18 -54.68 -18.40 6.96
CA ALA A 18 -55.23 -18.25 8.29
C ALA A 18 -54.46 -17.12 8.98
N ALA A 19 -54.94 -15.90 8.74
CA ALA A 19 -54.56 -14.73 9.50
C ALA A 19 -55.06 -14.90 10.94
N VAL A 20 -54.14 -14.96 11.90
CA VAL A 20 -54.41 -14.48 13.25
C VAL A 20 -53.78 -13.11 13.37
N ILE A 21 -54.67 -12.14 13.42
CA ILE A 21 -54.47 -10.77 13.86
C ILE A 21 -53.80 -10.83 15.23
N SER A 22 -52.49 -10.58 15.28
CA SER A 22 -51.80 -10.19 16.50
C SER A 22 -51.32 -8.76 16.27
N GLY A 23 -51.90 -7.83 17.02
CA GLY A 23 -51.71 -6.41 16.82
C GLY A 23 -50.24 -6.01 16.82
N CYS A 24 -49.77 -5.45 15.71
CA CYS A 24 -48.58 -4.63 15.70
C CYS A 24 -48.86 -3.37 16.54
N VAL A 25 -48.65 -3.48 17.85
CA VAL A 25 -48.28 -2.31 18.64
C VAL A 25 -46.98 -1.82 18.00
N GLN A 26 -47.04 -0.73 17.22
CA GLN A 26 -45.84 0.00 16.86
C GLN A 26 -45.22 0.46 18.18
N PRO A 27 -44.04 -0.04 18.58
CA PRO A 27 -43.33 0.58 19.67
C PRO A 27 -42.97 1.97 19.14
N THR A 28 -43.57 3.02 19.70
CA THR A 28 -43.04 4.39 19.61
C THR A 28 -41.78 4.54 20.47
N GLY A 29 -40.96 3.49 20.54
CA GLY A 29 -39.64 3.49 21.13
C GLY A 29 -38.65 3.83 20.03
N ASP A 30 -37.72 4.73 20.34
CA ASP A 30 -36.56 5.05 19.52
C ASP A 30 -36.10 3.82 18.75
N ARG A 31 -36.15 3.92 17.42
CA ARG A 31 -35.80 2.84 16.51
C ARG A 31 -34.35 2.47 16.81
N VAL A 32 -34.14 1.42 17.62
CA VAL A 32 -32.81 0.95 18.02
C VAL A 32 -32.09 0.64 16.73
N GLU A 33 -31.17 1.53 16.35
CA GLU A 33 -30.35 1.36 15.17
C GLU A 33 -29.66 0.01 15.31
N ALA A 34 -29.84 -0.86 14.31
CA ALA A 34 -29.29 -2.21 14.36
C ALA A 34 -27.79 -2.12 14.66
N GLN A 35 -27.28 -2.98 15.54
CA GLN A 35 -25.87 -3.00 15.95
C GLN A 35 -24.91 -2.93 14.75
N ALA A 36 -25.24 -3.65 13.68
CA ALA A 36 -24.53 -3.60 12.41
C ALA A 36 -24.41 -2.20 11.79
N ALA A 37 -25.48 -1.40 11.81
CA ALA A 37 -25.48 -0.04 11.26
C ALA A 37 -24.62 0.90 12.12
N ARG A 38 -24.69 0.76 13.46
CA ARG A 38 -23.83 1.51 14.40
C ARG A 38 -22.35 1.20 14.19
N LEU A 39 -22.01 -0.08 14.05
CA LEU A 39 -20.65 -0.52 13.71
C LEU A 39 -20.23 0.03 12.34
N ALA A 40 -21.05 -0.09 11.29
CA ALA A 40 -20.72 0.44 9.97
C ALA A 40 -20.54 1.97 9.95
N ALA A 41 -21.29 2.71 10.77
CA ALA A 41 -21.12 4.15 10.93
C ALA A 41 -19.80 4.51 11.63
N ARG A 42 -19.36 3.72 12.62
CA ARG A 42 -18.09 3.92 13.33
C ARG A 42 -16.88 3.46 12.52
N TYR A 43 -17.02 2.37 11.79
CA TYR A 43 -15.98 1.69 11.02
C TYR A 43 -16.35 1.72 9.54
N PRO A 44 -15.97 2.77 8.77
CA PRO A 44 -16.37 2.91 7.38
C PRO A 44 -16.03 1.70 6.49
N ALA A 45 -14.96 0.97 6.81
CA ALA A 45 -14.57 -0.26 6.13
C ALA A 45 -15.64 -1.38 6.19
N LEU A 46 -16.55 -1.35 7.17
CA LEU A 46 -17.62 -2.35 7.30
C LEU A 46 -18.81 -2.05 6.37
N ALA A 47 -18.96 -0.80 5.88
CA ALA A 47 -20.16 -0.38 5.15
C ALA A 47 -20.33 -1.10 3.80
N GLY A 48 -19.24 -1.52 3.16
CA GLY A 48 -19.25 -2.21 1.87
C GLY A 48 -18.79 -3.67 1.91
N GLY A 49 -18.48 -4.19 3.11
CA GLY A 49 -17.65 -5.38 3.25
C GLY A 49 -18.31 -6.52 4.02
N ARG A 50 -17.75 -7.72 3.83
CA ARG A 50 -18.00 -8.86 4.71
C ARG A 50 -17.18 -8.67 5.98
N TYR A 51 -17.83 -8.71 7.13
CA TYR A 51 -17.16 -8.67 8.43
C TYR A 51 -17.73 -9.72 9.38
N ALA A 52 -16.97 -10.03 10.42
CA ALA A 52 -17.36 -10.90 11.52
C ALA A 52 -17.05 -10.20 12.83
N VAL A 53 -18.07 -10.06 13.69
CA VAL A 53 -17.89 -9.59 15.06
C VAL A 53 -17.48 -10.80 15.90
N ILE A 54 -16.26 -10.78 16.43
CA ILE A 54 -15.79 -11.77 17.40
C ILE A 54 -16.41 -11.44 18.76
N ALA A 55 -16.31 -10.18 19.19
CA ALA A 55 -16.87 -9.72 20.46
C ALA A 55 -17.13 -8.21 20.41
N ASP A 56 -18.36 -7.78 20.69
CA ASP A 56 -18.73 -6.39 20.98
C ASP A 56 -19.26 -6.23 22.41
N PHE A 57 -19.19 -7.30 23.21
CA PHE A 57 -19.62 -7.39 24.61
C PHE A 57 -21.07 -6.95 24.92
N GLU A 58 -21.90 -6.73 23.91
CA GLU A 58 -23.35 -6.52 24.09
C GLU A 58 -24.04 -7.83 24.48
N ASP A 59 -23.49 -8.96 24.05
CA ASP A 59 -23.84 -10.30 24.55
C ASP A 59 -22.85 -10.76 25.64
N PRO A 60 -23.31 -11.06 26.87
CA PRO A 60 -22.46 -11.58 27.94
C PRO A 60 -21.70 -12.87 27.57
N ARG A 61 -22.21 -13.66 26.63
CA ARG A 61 -21.53 -14.87 26.14
C ARG A 61 -20.19 -14.56 25.49
N HIS A 62 -20.00 -13.35 24.94
CA HIS A 62 -18.72 -12.93 24.40
C HIS A 62 -17.61 -12.96 25.46
N ALA A 63 -17.94 -12.64 26.72
CA ALA A 63 -16.99 -12.61 27.81
C ALA A 63 -16.44 -14.01 28.16
N THR A 64 -17.21 -15.07 27.88
CA THR A 64 -16.80 -16.45 28.18
C THR A 64 -15.64 -16.96 27.34
N MET A 65 -15.27 -16.24 26.27
CA MET A 65 -14.08 -16.53 25.47
C MET A 65 -12.78 -16.05 26.10
N PHE A 66 -12.88 -15.24 27.16
CA PHE A 66 -11.76 -14.57 27.77
C PHE A 66 -11.39 -15.19 29.10
N ASP A 67 -10.10 -15.27 29.31
CA ASP A 67 -9.46 -15.70 30.55
C ASP A 67 -8.29 -14.77 30.84
N VAL A 68 -7.76 -14.82 32.05
CA VAL A 68 -6.59 -14.04 32.43
C VAL A 68 -5.49 -14.98 32.90
N GLU A 69 -4.34 -14.86 32.25
CA GLU A 69 -3.11 -15.49 32.70
C GLU A 69 -2.59 -14.70 33.90
N ASN A 70 -3.06 -15.10 35.09
CA ASN A 70 -2.90 -14.36 36.34
C ASN A 70 -1.64 -14.80 37.09
N VAL A 71 -0.47 -14.32 36.63
CA VAL A 71 0.82 -14.61 37.29
C VAL A 71 0.98 -13.80 38.58
N SER A 72 0.44 -12.57 38.61
CA SER A 72 0.59 -11.65 39.75
C SER A 72 -0.40 -11.86 40.89
N GLY A 73 -1.50 -12.60 40.67
CA GLY A 73 -2.62 -12.74 41.61
C GLY A 73 -3.64 -11.60 41.58
N TYR A 74 -3.35 -10.48 40.89
CA TYR A 74 -4.22 -9.30 40.82
C TYR A 74 -5.00 -9.21 39.49
N ALA A 75 -4.66 -10.06 38.54
CA ALA A 75 -5.18 -9.93 37.20
C ALA A 75 -6.64 -10.44 37.15
N THR A 76 -7.56 -9.59 36.70
CA THR A 76 -9.01 -9.86 36.72
C THR A 76 -9.69 -9.29 35.49
N TRP A 77 -10.88 -9.80 35.17
CA TRP A 77 -11.73 -9.24 34.13
C TRP A 77 -13.20 -9.26 34.53
N SER A 78 -14.00 -8.35 33.95
CA SER A 78 -15.46 -8.30 34.13
C SER A 78 -16.11 -7.49 32.99
N ILE A 79 -17.41 -7.67 32.76
CA ILE A 79 -18.15 -6.77 31.87
C ILE A 79 -18.45 -5.45 32.61
N ALA A 80 -18.06 -4.33 32.00
CA ALA A 80 -18.36 -2.99 32.48
C ALA A 80 -19.56 -2.40 31.72
N SER A 81 -20.76 -2.50 32.30
CA SER A 81 -21.95 -1.89 31.74
C SER A 81 -21.87 -0.36 31.74
N GLY A 82 -22.13 0.26 30.59
CA GLY A 82 -21.92 1.70 30.37
C GLY A 82 -20.45 2.10 30.19
N GLY A 83 -19.54 1.12 30.18
CA GLY A 83 -18.10 1.33 30.05
C GLY A 83 -17.60 1.34 28.60
N GLY A 84 -18.43 0.95 27.63
CA GLY A 84 -18.08 0.82 26.20
C GLY A 84 -18.18 2.12 25.39
N ILE A 85 -17.92 2.00 24.09
CA ILE A 85 -18.00 3.13 23.15
C ILE A 85 -19.46 3.40 22.81
N ARG A 86 -20.00 4.55 23.26
CA ARG A 86 -21.43 4.89 23.06
C ARG A 86 -21.93 4.78 21.62
N GLN A 87 -21.05 5.01 20.63
CA GLN A 87 -21.37 4.91 19.22
C GLN A 87 -21.62 3.46 18.75
N THR A 88 -21.01 2.47 19.38
CA THR A 88 -21.05 1.06 18.95
C THR A 88 -21.74 0.16 19.97
N GLY A 89 -21.70 0.49 21.25
CA GLY A 89 -22.25 -0.35 22.32
C GLY A 89 -22.38 0.38 23.65
N ARG A 90 -22.91 -0.30 24.66
CA ARG A 90 -22.92 0.16 26.05
C ARG A 90 -21.88 -0.57 26.89
N ASN A 91 -21.58 -1.82 26.57
CA ASN A 91 -20.73 -2.68 27.38
C ASN A 91 -19.30 -2.69 26.82
N ALA A 92 -18.35 -3.02 27.68
CA ALA A 92 -16.99 -3.36 27.29
C ALA A 92 -16.42 -4.36 28.29
N LEU A 93 -15.37 -5.07 27.90
CA LEU A 93 -14.61 -5.92 28.80
C LEU A 93 -13.63 -5.04 29.59
N ARG A 94 -13.83 -4.94 30.90
CA ARG A 94 -12.89 -4.30 31.83
C ARG A 94 -11.88 -5.34 32.29
N VAL A 95 -10.61 -4.96 32.26
CA VAL A 95 -9.48 -5.84 32.57
C VAL A 95 -8.53 -5.09 33.49
N THR A 96 -8.03 -5.78 34.52
CA THR A 96 -6.96 -5.28 35.36
C THR A 96 -5.77 -6.22 35.22
N LEU A 97 -4.60 -5.69 34.86
CA LEU A 97 -3.32 -6.43 34.82
C LEU A 97 -2.32 -5.71 35.73
N ALA A 98 -1.53 -6.43 36.53
CA ALA A 98 -0.65 -5.82 37.53
C ALA A 98 0.84 -6.02 37.29
N GLY A 99 1.21 -6.94 36.40
CA GLY A 99 2.60 -7.16 36.03
C GLY A 99 2.81 -7.40 34.53
N PRO A 100 4.07 -7.35 34.08
CA PRO A 100 4.43 -7.54 32.68
C PRO A 100 4.17 -8.96 32.17
N SER A 101 4.03 -9.94 33.08
CA SER A 101 3.70 -11.33 32.79
C SER A 101 2.21 -11.63 32.81
N ASP A 102 1.37 -10.67 33.23
CA ASP A 102 -0.08 -10.87 33.17
C ASP A 102 -0.57 -10.61 31.74
N ALA A 103 -1.53 -11.42 31.30
CA ALA A 103 -2.17 -11.23 30.01
C ALA A 103 -3.67 -11.54 30.07
N LEU A 104 -4.46 -10.75 29.34
CA LEU A 104 -5.79 -11.17 28.94
C LEU A 104 -5.65 -12.12 27.76
N ARG A 105 -6.28 -13.28 27.79
CA ARG A 105 -6.26 -14.27 26.72
C ARG A 105 -7.67 -14.47 26.18
N ALA A 106 -7.82 -14.42 24.86
CA ALA A 106 -8.99 -14.96 24.16
C ALA A 106 -8.56 -16.20 23.38
N GLY A 107 -9.11 -17.36 23.73
CA GLY A 107 -8.74 -18.62 23.08
C GLY A 107 -9.36 -19.83 23.80
N ALA A 108 -9.47 -20.95 23.09
CA ALA A 108 -9.99 -22.18 23.65
C ALA A 108 -8.82 -23.10 24.04
N VAL A 109 -8.48 -23.16 25.33
CA VAL A 109 -7.76 -24.33 25.86
C VAL A 109 -8.78 -25.45 26.14
N ASP A 110 -9.97 -25.11 26.67
CA ASP A 110 -10.91 -26.11 27.22
C ASP A 110 -12.39 -25.97 26.79
N SER A 111 -12.79 -24.99 25.96
CA SER A 111 -14.21 -24.75 25.66
C SER A 111 -14.71 -25.46 24.40
N GLU A 112 -15.64 -26.41 24.56
CA GLU A 112 -16.44 -26.99 23.47
C GLU A 112 -17.39 -25.95 22.82
N ALA A 113 -17.66 -24.84 23.51
CA ALA A 113 -18.49 -23.73 23.04
C ALA A 113 -17.64 -22.67 22.34
N TRP A 114 -17.34 -22.93 21.07
CA TRP A 114 -16.32 -22.18 20.36
C TRP A 114 -16.93 -21.06 19.50
N PHE A 115 -16.72 -19.81 19.91
CA PHE A 115 -17.22 -18.60 19.23
C PHE A 115 -16.13 -17.83 18.45
N LEU A 116 -14.84 -18.13 18.69
CA LEU A 116 -13.75 -17.51 17.96
C LEU A 116 -13.64 -18.14 16.57
N LYS A 117 -13.88 -17.35 15.52
CA LYS A 117 -13.57 -17.76 14.15
C LYS A 117 -12.09 -18.13 14.04
N ARG A 118 -11.73 -19.34 13.60
CA ARG A 118 -10.33 -19.78 13.41
C ARG A 118 -9.72 -19.34 12.08
N ASP A 119 -10.47 -19.51 11.00
CA ASP A 119 -9.99 -19.17 9.65
C ASP A 119 -10.19 -17.69 9.36
N TRP A 120 -9.09 -16.94 9.33
CA TRP A 120 -9.04 -15.50 9.10
C TRP A 120 -8.61 -15.14 7.67
N ARG A 121 -8.33 -16.11 6.78
CA ARG A 121 -7.83 -15.85 5.41
C ARG A 121 -8.74 -14.96 4.57
N ASP A 122 -10.03 -14.94 4.89
CA ASP A 122 -11.04 -14.15 4.18
C ASP A 122 -11.04 -12.66 4.59
N TYR A 123 -10.24 -12.26 5.59
CA TYR A 123 -10.25 -10.92 6.19
C TYR A 123 -8.87 -10.26 6.07
N ASP A 124 -8.87 -8.95 5.86
CA ASP A 124 -7.65 -8.16 5.69
C ASP A 124 -7.29 -7.40 6.96
N THR A 125 -8.24 -7.18 7.87
CA THR A 125 -8.04 -6.30 9.03
C THR A 125 -8.79 -6.81 10.26
N LEU A 126 -8.10 -6.79 11.40
CA LEU A 126 -8.68 -6.90 12.73
C LEU A 126 -8.79 -5.51 13.35
N TYR A 127 -10.02 -5.07 13.61
CA TYR A 127 -10.30 -3.92 14.44
C TYR A 127 -10.43 -4.34 15.90
N THR A 128 -9.90 -3.50 16.79
CA THR A 128 -10.15 -3.56 18.22
C THR A 128 -10.13 -2.17 18.82
N SER A 129 -10.99 -1.92 19.79
CA SER A 129 -11.03 -0.69 20.56
C SER A 129 -10.48 -0.92 21.97
N VAL A 130 -9.52 -0.08 22.38
CA VAL A 130 -8.84 -0.20 23.68
C VAL A 130 -8.90 1.12 24.43
N PHE A 131 -9.54 1.14 25.59
CA PHE A 131 -9.52 2.26 26.51
C PHE A 131 -8.33 2.15 27.47
N MET A 132 -7.47 3.18 27.52
CA MET A 132 -6.35 3.25 28.45
C MET A 132 -6.52 4.45 29.40
N PRO A 133 -6.56 4.28 30.74
CA PRO A 133 -6.87 5.36 31.66
C PRO A 133 -5.73 6.37 31.85
N SER A 134 -4.49 5.94 31.70
CA SER A 134 -3.29 6.73 32.00
C SER A 134 -2.12 6.38 31.06
N ALA A 135 -1.24 7.36 30.84
CA ALA A 135 -0.10 7.25 29.92
C ALA A 135 1.05 6.30 30.32
N PRO A 136 1.35 5.96 31.60
CA PRO A 136 2.50 5.11 31.90
C PRO A 136 2.37 3.68 31.37
N ALA A 137 1.14 3.22 31.04
CA ALA A 137 0.89 1.95 30.35
C ALA A 137 0.63 2.14 28.85
N SER A 138 1.34 3.05 28.21
CA SER A 138 1.14 3.44 26.81
C SER A 138 1.53 2.37 25.78
N ARG A 139 1.95 1.17 26.19
CA ARG A 139 2.31 0.10 25.25
C ARG A 139 1.56 -1.18 25.57
N LEU A 140 0.67 -1.54 24.66
CA LEU A 140 -0.07 -2.80 24.65
C LEU A 140 0.63 -3.76 23.70
N ARG A 141 0.87 -5.00 24.13
CA ARG A 141 1.32 -6.07 23.24
C ARG A 141 0.15 -6.98 22.94
N LEU A 142 -0.22 -7.06 21.66
CA LEU A 142 -1.10 -8.11 21.16
C LEU A 142 -0.26 -9.27 20.65
N THR A 143 -0.54 -10.48 21.11
CA THR A 143 0.05 -11.71 20.58
C THR A 143 -1.03 -12.51 19.87
N LEU A 144 -0.76 -12.93 18.63
CA LEU A 144 -1.61 -13.87 17.90
C LEU A 144 -0.89 -15.22 17.85
N THR A 145 -1.64 -16.31 18.06
CA THR A 145 -1.11 -17.68 18.01
C THR A 145 -1.93 -18.52 17.05
N SER A 146 -1.26 -19.26 16.16
CA SER A 146 -1.87 -20.21 15.23
C SER A 146 -1.30 -21.63 15.38
N GLY A 147 -1.98 -22.59 14.76
CA GLY A 147 -1.54 -23.98 14.65
C GLY A 147 -1.92 -24.86 15.84
N THR A 148 -1.41 -26.10 15.85
CA THR A 148 -1.72 -27.09 16.89
C THR A 148 -0.48 -27.84 17.37
N GLY A 149 -0.47 -28.21 18.65
CA GLY A 149 0.55 -29.10 19.22
C GLY A 149 1.96 -28.52 19.16
N ALA A 150 2.87 -29.22 18.49
CA ALA A 150 4.29 -28.85 18.38
C ALA A 150 4.57 -27.73 17.36
N VAL A 151 3.58 -27.32 16.56
CA VAL A 151 3.74 -26.29 15.51
C VAL A 151 2.91 -25.06 15.89
N LEU A 152 3.08 -24.57 17.11
CA LEU A 152 2.52 -23.28 17.52
C LEU A 152 3.39 -22.17 16.95
N ARG A 153 2.77 -21.28 16.19
CA ARG A 153 3.42 -20.07 15.67
C ARG A 153 2.84 -18.87 16.39
N GLN A 154 3.70 -17.91 16.72
CA GLN A 154 3.30 -16.70 17.42
C GLN A 154 3.86 -15.47 16.74
N THR A 155 3.09 -14.39 16.79
CA THR A 155 3.52 -13.06 16.36
C THR A 155 3.05 -12.02 17.35
N HIS A 156 3.87 -10.99 17.54
CA HIS A 156 3.66 -9.95 18.53
C HIS A 156 3.56 -8.58 17.86
N LEU A 157 2.54 -7.82 18.26
CA LEU A 157 2.25 -6.50 17.76
C LEU A 157 2.25 -5.53 18.92
N ASP A 158 3.27 -4.68 18.97
CA ASP A 158 3.39 -3.64 19.99
C ASP A 158 2.66 -2.37 19.54
N CYS A 159 1.60 -2.02 20.27
CA CYS A 159 0.72 -0.90 19.98
C CYS A 159 0.95 0.23 20.99
N ALA A 160 1.35 1.40 20.50
CA ALA A 160 1.35 2.61 21.32
C ALA A 160 -0.08 3.13 21.51
N LEU A 161 -0.49 3.36 22.75
CA LEU A 161 -1.82 3.81 23.14
C LEU A 161 -1.76 5.21 23.76
N ALA A 162 -2.68 6.06 23.32
CA ALA A 162 -2.98 7.32 24.00
C ALA A 162 -3.93 7.07 25.18
N GLN A 163 -4.03 8.06 26.07
CA GLN A 163 -5.09 8.07 27.08
C GLN A 163 -6.47 8.15 26.42
N GLY A 164 -7.43 7.39 26.94
CA GLY A 164 -8.78 7.29 26.41
C GLY A 164 -8.95 6.12 25.44
N TRP A 165 -9.96 6.21 24.58
CA TRP A 165 -10.27 5.17 23.57
C TRP A 165 -9.33 5.26 22.37
N ASN A 166 -8.65 4.15 22.09
CA ASN A 166 -7.81 3.94 20.94
C ASN A 166 -8.49 2.95 20.00
N GLN A 167 -8.60 3.30 18.72
CA GLN A 167 -9.04 2.36 17.70
C GLN A 167 -7.80 1.79 17.02
N LEU A 168 -7.57 0.50 17.20
CA LEU A 168 -6.49 -0.24 16.55
C LEU A 168 -7.05 -0.91 15.30
N ALA A 169 -6.31 -0.76 14.20
CA ALA A 169 -6.60 -1.39 12.91
C ALA A 169 -5.36 -2.17 12.51
N ILE A 170 -5.38 -3.47 12.79
CA ILE A 170 -4.27 -4.40 12.57
C ILE A 170 -4.45 -4.99 11.18
N ASP A 171 -3.53 -4.70 10.28
CA ASP A 171 -3.48 -5.32 8.95
C ASP A 171 -3.05 -6.78 9.14
N LEU A 172 -3.93 -7.72 8.79
CA LEU A 172 -3.71 -9.15 9.05
C LEU A 172 -2.67 -9.78 8.14
N TRP A 173 -2.22 -9.06 7.10
CA TRP A 173 -1.09 -9.49 6.29
C TRP A 173 0.20 -9.62 7.09
N GLU A 174 0.51 -8.60 7.92
CA GLU A 174 1.74 -8.57 8.71
C GLU A 174 1.87 -9.76 9.68
N PRO A 175 0.86 -10.09 10.51
CA PRO A 175 0.93 -11.31 11.31
C PRO A 175 0.86 -12.56 10.43
N GLY A 176 0.17 -12.54 9.29
CA GLY A 176 0.07 -13.67 8.36
C GLY A 176 1.39 -14.13 7.74
N GLU A 177 2.43 -13.29 7.77
CA GLU A 177 3.80 -13.69 7.40
C GLU A 177 4.43 -14.63 8.44
N SER A 178 3.98 -14.56 9.69
CA SER A 178 4.56 -15.31 10.82
C SER A 178 3.65 -16.42 11.35
N ILE A 179 2.34 -16.33 11.12
CA ILE A 179 1.33 -17.27 11.63
C ILE A 179 0.37 -17.71 10.52
N ASP A 180 -0.17 -18.92 10.68
CA ASP A 180 -1.13 -19.49 9.73
C ASP A 180 -2.51 -18.88 10.00
N LEU A 181 -2.95 -17.98 9.12
CA LEU A 181 -4.24 -17.30 9.28
C LEU A 181 -5.44 -18.22 9.09
N ASP A 182 -5.29 -19.42 8.54
CA ASP A 182 -6.39 -20.39 8.45
C ASP A 182 -6.73 -21.05 9.80
N ASP A 183 -5.86 -20.88 10.80
CA ASP A 183 -5.96 -21.57 12.07
C ASP A 183 -5.56 -20.71 13.28
N VAL A 184 -6.10 -19.49 13.38
CA VAL A 184 -5.85 -18.60 14.53
C VAL A 184 -6.57 -19.13 15.78
N ARG A 185 -5.80 -19.57 16.77
CA ARG A 185 -6.31 -20.23 17.99
C ARG A 185 -6.49 -19.30 19.16
N GLN A 186 -5.62 -18.30 19.27
CA GLN A 186 -5.54 -17.47 20.45
C GLN A 186 -5.09 -16.05 20.11
N MET A 187 -5.66 -15.10 20.84
CA MET A 187 -5.18 -13.73 20.97
C MET A 187 -4.83 -13.50 22.45
N SER A 188 -3.74 -12.79 22.73
CA SER A 188 -3.49 -12.32 24.09
C SER A 188 -3.04 -10.86 24.11
N TRP A 189 -3.43 -10.15 25.15
CA TRP A 189 -3.11 -8.75 25.37
C TRP A 189 -2.36 -8.61 26.69
N SER A 190 -1.15 -8.09 26.65
CA SER A 190 -0.36 -7.79 27.83
C SER A 190 0.11 -6.33 27.86
N LEU A 191 0.54 -5.88 29.02
CA LEU A 191 1.12 -4.55 29.25
C LEU A 191 2.56 -4.72 29.72
N PRO A 192 3.54 -4.91 28.81
CA PRO A 192 4.92 -5.26 29.19
C PRO A 192 5.63 -4.21 30.07
N ALA A 193 5.12 -2.98 30.11
CA ALA A 193 5.65 -1.88 30.92
C ALA A 193 4.89 -1.66 32.24
N ALA A 194 3.83 -2.43 32.53
CA ALA A 194 3.05 -2.25 33.74
C ALA A 194 3.85 -2.74 34.97
N THR A 195 4.15 -1.81 35.87
CA THR A 195 4.80 -2.07 37.18
C THR A 195 3.84 -1.96 38.36
N SER A 196 2.57 -1.67 38.07
CA SER A 196 1.47 -1.57 39.05
C SER A 196 0.14 -1.96 38.37
N PRO A 197 -0.91 -2.28 39.13
CA PRO A 197 -2.24 -2.58 38.57
C PRO A 197 -2.76 -1.48 37.64
N VAL A 198 -3.08 -1.86 36.40
CA VAL A 198 -3.68 -1.00 35.38
C VAL A 198 -5.04 -1.57 34.99
N GLU A 199 -6.11 -0.81 35.27
CA GLU A 199 -7.45 -1.10 34.74
C GLU A 199 -7.56 -0.51 33.32
N TRP A 200 -7.87 -1.32 32.32
CA TRP A 200 -8.12 -0.89 30.95
C TRP A 200 -9.38 -1.56 30.43
N ARG A 201 -9.85 -1.16 29.24
CA ARG A 201 -11.05 -1.78 28.64
C ARG A 201 -10.81 -2.17 27.19
N LEU A 202 -11.42 -3.27 26.80
CA LEU A 202 -11.42 -3.83 25.45
C LEU A 202 -12.86 -3.83 24.92
N ASP A 203 -13.02 -3.42 23.67
CA ASP A 203 -14.29 -3.38 22.97
C ASP A 203 -14.09 -3.67 21.47
N ASP A 204 -15.18 -3.96 20.76
CA ASP A 204 -15.25 -4.12 19.29
C ASP A 204 -14.12 -4.97 18.66
N LEU A 205 -14.04 -6.27 18.94
CA LEU A 205 -13.21 -7.21 18.19
C LEU A 205 -13.89 -7.62 16.89
N ILE A 206 -13.42 -7.07 15.76
CA ILE A 206 -14.09 -7.22 14.46
C ILE A 206 -13.07 -7.60 13.40
N LEU A 207 -13.30 -8.71 12.71
CA LEU A 207 -12.60 -9.07 11.48
C LEU A 207 -13.35 -8.47 10.30
N THR A 208 -12.66 -7.80 9.39
CA THR A 208 -13.26 -7.31 8.15
C THR A 208 -12.40 -7.59 6.94
N ARG A 209 -13.06 -7.79 5.80
CA ARG A 209 -12.44 -7.70 4.48
C ARG A 209 -12.40 -6.22 4.09
N ASP A 210 -11.35 -5.52 4.48
CA ASP A 210 -11.09 -4.11 4.11
C ASP A 210 -10.50 -4.04 2.69
N ARG A 211 -11.26 -4.57 1.73
CA ARG A 211 -10.88 -4.56 0.32
C ARG A 211 -11.74 -3.59 -0.46
N GLN A 212 -11.09 -2.63 -1.11
CA GLN A 212 -11.72 -1.66 -1.98
C GLN A 212 -11.17 -1.75 -3.39
N THR A 213 -12.04 -2.01 -4.36
CA THR A 213 -11.70 -1.87 -5.78
C THR A 213 -11.78 -0.41 -6.17
N LEU A 214 -10.66 0.16 -6.60
CA LEU A 214 -10.53 1.59 -6.95
C LEU A 214 -10.42 1.80 -8.46
N LEU A 215 -9.91 0.82 -9.19
CA LEU A 215 -9.85 0.79 -10.64
C LEU A 215 -9.91 -0.66 -11.12
N GLY A 216 -10.67 -0.92 -12.20
CA GLY A 216 -10.62 -2.19 -12.94
C GLY A 216 -11.00 -3.43 -12.11
N ASP A 217 -10.70 -4.60 -12.66
CA ASP A 217 -10.80 -5.90 -12.00
C ASP A 217 -9.54 -6.69 -12.31
N ALA A 218 -8.97 -7.35 -11.30
CA ALA A 218 -7.81 -8.23 -11.46
C ALA A 218 -8.11 -9.42 -12.39
N ASN A 219 -9.37 -9.82 -12.50
CA ASN A 219 -9.87 -10.85 -13.42
C ASN A 219 -10.44 -10.26 -14.72
N GLY A 220 -10.20 -8.97 -14.99
CA GLY A 220 -10.67 -8.28 -16.17
C GLY A 220 -9.92 -8.67 -17.46
N PRO A 221 -10.22 -8.00 -18.59
CA PRO A 221 -9.52 -8.20 -19.84
C PRO A 221 -8.00 -7.99 -19.71
N ALA A 222 -7.22 -8.86 -20.35
CA ALA A 222 -5.76 -8.82 -20.28
C ALA A 222 -5.19 -7.44 -20.67
N GLY A 223 -4.16 -7.00 -19.95
CA GLY A 223 -3.50 -5.71 -20.13
C GLY A 223 -4.21 -4.51 -19.49
N ARG A 224 -5.46 -4.65 -19.02
CA ARG A 224 -6.14 -3.55 -18.32
C ARG A 224 -5.62 -3.39 -16.90
N MET A 225 -5.31 -2.14 -16.54
CA MET A 225 -4.91 -1.79 -15.18
C MET A 225 -6.06 -2.01 -14.19
N TYR A 226 -5.70 -2.47 -13.00
CA TYR A 226 -6.55 -2.49 -11.82
C TYR A 226 -5.79 -1.99 -10.59
N VAL A 227 -6.55 -1.44 -9.64
CA VAL A 227 -6.06 -0.98 -8.34
C VAL A 227 -7.02 -1.47 -7.27
N LEU A 228 -6.48 -2.23 -6.33
CA LEU A 228 -7.16 -2.66 -5.13
C LEU A 228 -6.43 -2.06 -3.93
N ARG A 229 -7.20 -1.65 -2.93
CA ARG A 229 -6.69 -1.40 -1.59
C ARG A 229 -7.14 -2.55 -0.70
N GLU A 230 -6.19 -3.21 -0.05
CA GLU A 230 -6.43 -4.36 0.86
C GLU A 230 -5.82 -3.99 2.22
N GLY A 231 -6.64 -3.44 3.12
CA GLY A 231 -6.18 -2.84 4.38
C GLY A 231 -5.27 -1.62 4.14
N ARG A 232 -3.99 -1.75 4.51
CA ARG A 232 -2.96 -0.70 4.29
C ARG A 232 -2.16 -0.91 3.01
N ARG A 233 -2.42 -2.00 2.28
CA ARG A 233 -1.69 -2.41 1.08
C ARG A 233 -2.38 -1.90 -0.18
N TRP A 234 -1.55 -1.61 -1.18
CA TRP A 234 -1.98 -1.27 -2.53
C TRP A 234 -1.58 -2.39 -3.47
N ARG A 235 -2.57 -3.08 -4.04
CA ARG A 235 -2.34 -4.11 -5.04
C ARG A 235 -2.67 -3.52 -6.41
N ILE A 236 -1.66 -3.39 -7.25
CA ILE A 236 -1.70 -2.67 -8.51
C ILE A 236 -1.20 -3.61 -9.59
N GLY A 237 -1.92 -3.74 -10.70
CA GLY A 237 -1.49 -4.64 -11.76
C GLY A 237 -2.18 -4.36 -13.08
N ALA A 238 -1.70 -5.03 -14.12
CA ALA A 238 -2.40 -5.17 -15.39
C ALA A 238 -2.76 -6.64 -15.58
N ALA A 239 -4.05 -6.93 -15.75
CA ALA A 239 -4.56 -8.30 -15.77
C ALA A 239 -3.79 -9.18 -16.77
N GLY A 240 -3.33 -10.35 -16.33
CA GLY A 240 -2.53 -11.27 -17.16
C GLY A 240 -1.16 -10.75 -17.62
N ARG A 241 -0.67 -9.61 -17.10
CA ARG A 241 0.67 -9.09 -17.37
C ARG A 241 1.53 -9.07 -16.11
N PHE A 242 1.12 -8.32 -15.10
CA PHE A 242 1.88 -8.19 -13.86
C PHE A 242 0.99 -7.78 -12.70
N GLU A 243 1.51 -7.97 -11.49
CA GLU A 243 0.91 -7.46 -10.27
C GLU A 243 1.99 -7.08 -9.28
N VAL A 244 1.83 -5.94 -8.62
CA VAL A 244 2.71 -5.43 -7.58
C VAL A 244 1.91 -5.07 -6.34
N THR A 245 2.37 -5.51 -5.18
CA THR A 245 1.80 -5.14 -3.87
C THR A 245 2.74 -4.16 -3.18
N ILE A 246 2.25 -2.95 -2.90
CA ILE A 246 2.97 -1.93 -2.14
C ILE A 246 2.41 -1.86 -0.72
N HIS A 247 3.28 -2.14 0.26
CA HIS A 247 3.01 -2.02 1.68
C HIS A 247 4.07 -1.14 2.34
N ARG A 248 3.64 -0.27 3.26
CA ARG A 248 4.53 0.67 3.96
C ARG A 248 5.48 1.43 3.04
N GLY A 249 5.06 1.75 1.81
CA GLY A 249 5.89 2.52 0.87
C GLY A 249 6.97 1.70 0.18
N GLN A 250 6.91 0.38 0.28
CA GLN A 250 7.81 -0.58 -0.35
C GLN A 250 6.97 -1.61 -1.12
N VAL A 251 7.52 -2.14 -2.20
CA VAL A 251 6.99 -3.29 -2.91
C VAL A 251 7.35 -4.55 -2.13
N VAL A 252 6.33 -5.26 -1.63
CA VAL A 252 6.48 -6.49 -0.84
C VAL A 252 6.17 -7.74 -1.65
N GLU A 253 5.42 -7.59 -2.75
CA GLU A 253 5.19 -8.67 -3.70
C GLU A 253 5.23 -8.12 -5.13
N TRP A 254 5.74 -8.92 -6.05
CA TRP A 254 5.71 -8.62 -7.48
C TRP A 254 5.65 -9.91 -8.27
N PHE A 255 4.58 -10.09 -9.05
CA PHE A 255 4.35 -11.24 -9.91
C PHE A 255 4.41 -10.83 -11.38
N ASP A 256 5.09 -11.62 -12.20
CA ASP A 256 4.95 -11.60 -13.66
C ASP A 256 3.80 -12.53 -14.04
N LEU A 257 2.59 -11.99 -14.17
CA LEU A 257 1.38 -12.78 -14.45
C LEU A 257 1.36 -13.35 -15.88
N ALA A 258 2.22 -12.87 -16.79
CA ALA A 258 2.33 -13.43 -18.12
C ALA A 258 3.12 -14.76 -18.09
N ALA A 259 4.17 -14.82 -17.26
CA ALA A 259 4.97 -16.03 -17.06
C ALA A 259 4.36 -16.97 -16.00
N ASP A 260 3.78 -16.40 -14.94
CA ASP A 260 3.20 -17.11 -13.80
C ASP A 260 1.82 -16.55 -13.43
N PRO A 261 0.75 -16.98 -14.14
CA PRO A 261 -0.62 -16.55 -13.85
C PRO A 261 -1.13 -16.98 -12.47
N ALA A 262 -0.50 -18.00 -11.86
CA ALA A 262 -0.91 -18.57 -10.59
C ALA A 262 -0.27 -17.88 -9.37
N ARG A 263 0.69 -16.96 -9.60
CA ARG A 263 1.39 -16.20 -8.54
C ARG A 263 2.15 -17.12 -7.56
N LEU A 264 2.77 -18.16 -8.11
CA LEU A 264 3.61 -19.09 -7.37
C LEU A 264 4.99 -18.48 -7.06
N ASP A 265 5.52 -17.67 -7.98
CA ASP A 265 6.86 -17.12 -7.91
C ASP A 265 6.82 -15.61 -7.63
N ASN A 266 6.84 -15.23 -6.35
CA ASN A 266 7.02 -13.84 -5.95
C ASN A 266 8.45 -13.37 -6.27
N LEU A 267 8.60 -12.44 -7.21
CA LEU A 267 9.90 -11.91 -7.63
C LEU A 267 10.61 -11.13 -6.52
N VAL A 268 9.89 -10.74 -5.46
CA VAL A 268 10.44 -10.09 -4.27
C VAL A 268 11.03 -11.10 -3.28
N GLU A 269 10.59 -12.36 -3.28
CA GLU A 269 10.95 -13.40 -2.28
C GLU A 269 10.87 -12.86 -0.84
N ASP A 270 11.83 -13.20 0.03
CA ASP A 270 11.93 -12.79 1.43
C ASP A 270 12.58 -11.40 1.58
N THR A 271 12.29 -10.45 0.70
CA THR A 271 12.82 -9.08 0.81
C THR A 271 11.75 -8.03 0.55
N VAL A 272 12.16 -6.77 0.40
CA VAL A 272 11.28 -5.65 0.06
C VAL A 272 11.96 -4.76 -0.98
N LEU A 273 11.24 -4.38 -2.03
CA LEU A 273 11.78 -3.55 -3.10
C LEU A 273 11.33 -2.09 -2.92
N GLY A 274 12.25 -1.15 -2.97
CA GLY A 274 11.97 0.28 -3.09
C GLY A 274 12.99 1.12 -2.35
N PRO A 275 13.09 2.42 -2.66
CA PRO A 275 13.94 3.33 -1.91
C PRO A 275 13.40 3.49 -0.47
N THR A 276 14.13 2.95 0.50
CA THR A 276 13.83 3.15 1.93
C THR A 276 14.73 4.27 2.45
N PRO A 277 14.18 5.40 2.94
CA PRO A 277 15.00 6.47 3.48
C PRO A 277 15.72 5.99 4.73
N LEU A 278 17.04 6.14 4.77
CA LEU A 278 17.86 5.84 5.95
C LEU A 278 17.86 7.05 6.89
N HIS A 279 17.58 6.81 8.17
CA HIS A 279 17.67 7.85 9.19
C HIS A 279 18.96 7.68 10.00
N HIS A 280 19.88 8.63 9.88
CA HIS A 280 21.09 8.68 10.71
C HIS A 280 20.71 9.05 12.15
N ARG A 281 20.61 8.04 13.02
CA ARG A 281 20.48 8.27 14.46
C ARG A 281 21.82 8.75 14.98
N ARG A 282 22.00 10.08 15.06
CA ARG A 282 23.19 10.71 15.66
C ARG A 282 23.30 10.26 17.12
N THR A 283 24.13 9.26 17.38
CA THR A 283 24.56 8.93 18.74
C THR A 283 25.40 10.12 19.21
N GLY A 284 24.87 10.91 20.14
CA GLY A 284 25.48 12.16 20.60
C GLY A 284 26.82 12.01 21.34
N HIS A 285 27.56 10.91 21.14
CA HIS A 285 28.83 10.60 21.79
C HIS A 285 30.00 10.35 20.83
N GLU A 286 29.79 10.36 19.51
CA GLU A 286 30.90 10.26 18.56
C GLU A 286 31.40 11.65 18.17
N SER A 287 31.96 12.36 19.16
CA SER A 287 32.73 13.57 18.91
C SER A 287 34.15 13.17 18.47
N GLY A 288 34.32 12.77 17.21
CA GLY A 288 35.66 12.71 16.59
C GLY A 288 35.94 11.59 15.60
N ALA A 289 35.05 10.60 15.42
CA ALA A 289 35.22 9.57 14.41
C ALA A 289 34.46 9.93 13.13
N ASP A 290 35.09 9.66 11.98
CA ASP A 290 34.51 9.80 10.65
C ASP A 290 33.14 9.07 10.60
N PRO A 291 32.01 9.73 10.25
CA PRO A 291 30.70 9.09 10.18
C PRO A 291 30.65 7.91 9.20
N ALA A 292 31.58 7.82 8.24
CA ALA A 292 31.72 6.64 7.41
C ALA A 292 32.23 5.40 8.18
N ALA A 293 32.94 5.59 9.29
CA ALA A 293 33.50 4.51 10.11
C ALA A 293 32.47 3.93 11.10
N SER A 294 31.56 4.72 11.67
CA SER A 294 30.60 4.23 12.68
C SER A 294 29.41 3.47 12.11
N MET A 295 29.17 3.55 10.80
CA MET A 295 28.27 2.63 10.09
C MET A 295 28.72 1.16 10.20
N THR A 296 30.03 0.92 10.37
CA THR A 296 30.65 -0.42 10.35
C THR A 296 30.48 -1.19 11.67
N GLU A 297 30.32 -0.51 12.80
CA GLU A 297 30.56 -1.15 14.12
C GLU A 297 29.29 -1.78 14.74
N ARG A 298 28.10 -1.53 14.18
CA ARG A 298 26.83 -2.09 14.70
C ARG A 298 26.34 -3.38 14.01
N VAL A 299 27.12 -3.92 13.07
CA VAL A 299 26.90 -5.27 12.50
C VAL A 299 28.12 -6.13 12.81
N ALA A 300 28.50 -6.22 14.09
CA ALA A 300 29.55 -7.15 14.51
C ALA A 300 28.98 -8.57 14.60
N ILE A 301 29.25 -9.39 13.59
CA ILE A 301 29.04 -10.84 13.60
C ILE A 301 30.12 -11.46 14.51
N ALA A 302 29.72 -12.29 15.48
CA ALA A 302 30.64 -13.04 16.31
C ALA A 302 31.56 -13.93 15.44
N PRO A 303 32.85 -14.10 15.79
CA PRO A 303 33.75 -14.95 15.04
C PRO A 303 33.23 -16.40 14.96
N PRO A 304 33.44 -17.11 13.83
CA PRO A 304 32.97 -18.48 13.66
C PRO A 304 33.69 -19.42 14.63
N GLY A 305 32.94 -20.04 15.56
CA GLY A 305 33.47 -21.07 16.46
C GLY A 305 32.87 -21.13 17.86
N SER A 306 32.09 -20.14 18.29
CA SER A 306 31.40 -20.18 19.59
C SER A 306 29.91 -20.43 19.39
N PRO A 307 29.30 -21.47 20.00
CA PRO A 307 27.85 -21.61 19.97
C PRO A 307 27.21 -20.52 20.85
N PRO A 308 26.32 -19.67 20.33
CA PRO A 308 25.57 -18.77 21.17
C PRO A 308 24.39 -19.54 21.78
N ALA A 309 24.40 -19.71 23.10
CA ALA A 309 23.15 -19.71 23.84
C ALA A 309 22.59 -18.27 23.76
N ASP A 310 21.33 -18.13 23.38
CA ASP A 310 20.54 -16.88 23.39
C ASP A 310 20.64 -15.91 22.21
N ILE A 311 21.03 -16.35 21.01
CA ILE A 311 20.76 -15.58 19.77
C ILE A 311 19.58 -16.21 19.04
N HIS A 312 18.41 -15.57 19.16
CA HIS A 312 17.31 -15.80 18.22
C HIS A 312 17.83 -15.52 16.80
N PRO A 313 17.70 -16.46 15.85
CA PRO A 313 18.05 -16.17 14.47
C PRO A 313 17.19 -14.99 14.01
N VAL A 314 17.85 -13.91 13.58
CA VAL A 314 17.23 -12.88 12.75
C VAL A 314 16.99 -13.55 11.40
N SER A 315 15.93 -14.33 11.32
CA SER A 315 15.42 -14.89 10.08
C SER A 315 14.73 -13.77 9.31
N ASP A 316 15.20 -13.59 8.08
CA ASP A 316 14.44 -13.17 6.91
C ASP A 316 14.07 -11.69 6.80
N GLY A 317 14.69 -11.03 5.79
CA GLY A 317 14.05 -10.00 4.97
C GLY A 317 13.70 -8.64 5.55
N GLN A 318 13.64 -8.51 6.87
CA GLN A 318 13.29 -7.26 7.52
C GLN A 318 14.46 -6.30 7.36
N VAL A 319 14.40 -5.43 6.34
CA VAL A 319 15.00 -4.10 6.41
C VAL A 319 14.65 -3.60 7.79
N ALA A 320 15.64 -3.58 8.69
CA ALA A 320 15.45 -3.31 10.10
C ALA A 320 14.45 -2.17 10.19
N GLN A 321 13.22 -2.47 10.63
CA GLN A 321 12.15 -1.48 10.64
C GLN A 321 12.72 -0.32 11.42
N LEU A 322 13.08 0.77 10.74
CA LEU A 322 13.80 1.86 11.37
C LEU A 322 12.94 2.28 12.54
N GLU A 323 13.40 2.00 13.77
CA GLU A 323 12.54 2.15 14.93
C GLU A 323 12.02 3.58 14.97
N GLY A 324 10.69 3.72 15.02
CA GLY A 324 10.07 5.02 14.96
C GLY A 324 10.03 5.64 13.54
N VAL A 325 10.08 4.85 12.47
CA VAL A 325 9.72 5.28 11.13
C VAL A 325 8.45 4.56 10.70
N SER A 326 7.56 5.31 10.07
CA SER A 326 6.32 4.80 9.48
C SER A 326 6.12 5.46 8.13
N SER A 327 5.25 4.91 7.29
CA SER A 327 4.89 5.54 6.03
C SER A 327 3.37 5.69 5.91
N ARG A 328 2.97 6.71 5.16
CA ARG A 328 1.60 6.92 4.71
C ARG A 328 1.57 6.83 3.20
N GLN A 329 0.53 6.20 2.66
CA GLN A 329 0.40 5.97 1.23
C GLN A 329 -0.93 6.57 0.76
N ARG A 330 -0.93 7.27 -0.37
CA ARG A 330 -2.09 7.96 -0.92
C ARG A 330 -2.14 7.75 -2.43
N LEU A 331 -3.24 7.19 -2.93
CA LEU A 331 -3.51 7.15 -4.36
C LEU A 331 -3.78 8.58 -4.87
N VAL A 332 -2.97 9.04 -5.81
CA VAL A 332 -3.11 10.36 -6.44
C VAL A 332 -3.99 10.26 -7.68
N SER A 333 -3.70 9.29 -8.55
CA SER A 333 -4.49 9.02 -9.73
C SER A 333 -4.43 7.53 -10.09
N ALA A 334 -5.50 7.03 -10.70
CA ALA A 334 -5.57 5.69 -11.27
C ALA A 334 -6.32 5.77 -12.59
N SER A 335 -5.73 5.21 -13.63
CA SER A 335 -6.31 5.14 -14.97
C SER A 335 -5.99 3.78 -15.61
N PRO A 336 -6.69 3.37 -16.68
CA PRO A 336 -6.37 2.16 -17.42
C PRO A 336 -4.93 2.06 -17.94
N VAL A 337 -4.18 3.17 -17.92
CA VAL A 337 -2.83 3.28 -18.48
C VAL A 337 -1.75 3.37 -17.40
N ARG A 338 -2.04 4.06 -16.28
CA ARG A 338 -1.09 4.20 -15.18
C ARG A 338 -1.75 4.43 -13.83
N VAL A 339 -0.95 4.24 -12.79
CA VAL A 339 -1.31 4.49 -11.38
C VAL A 339 -0.23 5.34 -10.75
N VAL A 340 -0.63 6.38 -10.03
CA VAL A 340 0.26 7.27 -9.30
C VAL A 340 -0.04 7.19 -7.81
N LEU A 341 0.95 6.76 -7.03
CA LEU A 341 0.89 6.63 -5.58
C LEU A 341 1.90 7.58 -4.93
N GLU A 342 1.45 8.37 -3.95
CA GLU A 342 2.34 9.13 -3.08
C GLU A 342 2.63 8.35 -1.81
N VAL A 343 3.91 8.31 -1.42
CA VAL A 343 4.39 7.71 -0.19
C VAL A 343 5.06 8.79 0.64
N THR A 344 4.60 8.99 1.88
CA THR A 344 5.21 9.91 2.84
C THR A 344 5.81 9.12 3.98
N TRP A 345 7.12 9.18 4.12
CA TRP A 345 7.86 8.61 5.24
C TRP A 345 7.87 9.59 6.40
N LEU A 346 7.52 9.09 7.59
CA LEU A 346 7.33 9.86 8.80
C LEU A 346 8.20 9.27 9.91
N GLN A 347 8.98 10.13 10.55
CA GLN A 347 9.59 9.84 11.83
C GLN A 347 8.55 10.03 12.93
N GLN A 348 8.25 8.95 13.64
CA GLN A 348 7.55 8.99 14.90
C GLN A 348 8.44 9.68 15.94
N PRO A 349 7.85 10.52 16.80
CA PRO A 349 8.59 11.05 17.93
C PRO A 349 9.13 9.89 18.76
N SER A 350 10.44 9.89 19.01
CA SER A 350 11.02 8.95 19.97
C SER A 350 10.28 9.16 21.30
N PRO A 351 9.78 8.10 21.96
CA PRO A 351 9.30 8.25 23.32
C PRO A 351 10.48 8.80 24.13
N ALA A 352 10.39 10.06 24.55
CA ALA A 352 11.41 10.64 25.39
C ALA A 352 11.39 9.87 26.71
N PRO A 353 12.51 9.31 27.17
CA PRO A 353 12.54 8.63 28.46
C PRO A 353 12.16 9.65 29.55
N ASP A 354 10.98 9.47 30.12
CA ASP A 354 10.45 10.01 31.38
C ASP A 354 10.87 11.44 31.80
N ARG A 355 11.01 12.37 30.86
CA ARG A 355 11.00 13.79 31.22
C ARG A 355 9.55 14.19 31.48
N ALA A 356 9.12 13.98 32.73
CA ALA A 356 7.89 14.52 33.27
C ALA A 356 7.81 16.03 32.94
N GLY A 357 6.96 16.37 31.97
CA GLY A 357 6.77 17.75 31.48
C GLY A 357 7.12 18.01 30.01
N ALA A 358 7.67 17.04 29.26
CA ALA A 358 7.82 17.20 27.82
C ALA A 358 6.44 17.18 27.14
N SER A 359 6.08 18.27 26.45
CA SER A 359 4.80 18.39 25.75
C SER A 359 4.67 17.24 24.72
N PRO A 360 3.60 16.42 24.77
CA PRO A 360 3.40 15.29 23.85
C PRO A 360 3.13 15.69 22.39
N SER A 361 3.26 16.97 22.05
CA SER A 361 3.01 17.53 20.71
C SER A 361 4.27 17.61 19.83
N ALA A 362 5.21 16.67 19.95
CA ALA A 362 6.23 16.55 18.93
C ALA A 362 5.55 16.07 17.64
N ALA A 363 5.28 17.01 16.72
CA ALA A 363 4.66 16.70 15.44
C ALA A 363 5.49 15.64 14.71
N ARG A 364 4.82 14.66 14.10
CA ARG A 364 5.49 13.68 13.23
C ARG A 364 6.26 14.44 12.16
N ARG A 365 7.55 14.15 12.05
CA ARG A 365 8.43 14.80 11.08
C ARG A 365 8.36 14.03 9.78
N VAL A 366 8.11 14.73 8.66
CA VAL A 366 8.26 14.14 7.33
C VAL A 366 9.74 13.94 7.06
N LEU A 367 10.15 12.69 6.82
CA LEU A 367 11.52 12.35 6.44
C LEU A 367 11.71 12.50 4.94
N GLU A 368 10.76 12.00 4.17
CA GLU A 368 10.84 11.92 2.72
C GLU A 368 9.42 11.80 2.15
N GLN A 369 9.20 12.37 0.98
CA GLN A 369 8.00 12.08 0.19
C GLN A 369 8.45 11.49 -1.14
N GLN A 370 7.74 10.49 -1.64
CA GLN A 370 8.04 9.83 -2.91
C GLN A 370 6.76 9.75 -3.73
N GLN A 371 6.91 9.85 -5.04
CA GLN A 371 5.87 9.57 -6.01
C GLN A 371 6.25 8.31 -6.78
N TRP A 372 5.37 7.33 -6.75
CA TRP A 372 5.47 6.07 -7.47
C TRP A 372 4.52 6.13 -8.67
N VAL A 373 5.04 5.92 -9.88
CA VAL A 373 4.27 5.88 -11.12
C VAL A 373 4.41 4.49 -11.72
N ILE A 374 3.31 3.76 -11.83
CA ILE A 374 3.24 2.37 -12.29
C ILE A 374 2.44 2.33 -13.58
N TYR A 375 3.02 1.84 -14.66
CA TYR A 375 2.39 1.77 -15.97
C TYR A 375 1.78 0.39 -16.27
N ALA A 376 0.84 0.32 -17.21
CA ALA A 376 0.26 -0.93 -17.71
C ALA A 376 1.28 -1.89 -18.37
N SER A 377 2.47 -1.37 -18.68
CA SER A 377 3.62 -2.15 -19.10
C SER A 377 4.29 -2.92 -17.95
N GLY A 378 4.04 -2.57 -16.68
CA GLY A 378 4.79 -3.08 -15.53
C GLY A 378 6.02 -2.22 -15.17
N ASP A 379 6.23 -1.10 -15.85
CA ASP A 379 7.32 -0.19 -15.52
C ASP A 379 6.93 0.63 -14.29
N VAL A 380 7.83 0.68 -13.29
CA VAL A 380 7.62 1.43 -12.05
C VAL A 380 8.70 2.48 -11.91
N PHE A 381 8.28 3.75 -11.80
CA PHE A 381 9.15 4.89 -11.55
C PHE A 381 8.92 5.39 -10.13
N VAL A 382 10.00 5.63 -9.38
CA VAL A 382 9.92 6.24 -8.05
C VAL A 382 10.74 7.51 -8.04
N THR A 383 10.08 8.63 -7.76
CA THR A 383 10.70 9.95 -7.71
C THR A 383 10.51 10.54 -6.32
N PRO A 384 11.58 10.81 -5.58
CA PRO A 384 11.53 11.59 -4.36
C PRO A 384 11.02 13.00 -4.64
N MET A 385 10.17 13.51 -3.76
CA MET A 385 9.43 14.76 -3.88
C MET A 385 9.88 15.75 -2.81
N GLY A 386 9.84 17.05 -3.15
CA GLY A 386 10.19 18.14 -2.24
C GLY A 386 11.68 18.42 -2.15
N ALA A 387 12.05 19.54 -1.52
CA ALA A 387 13.45 19.87 -1.25
C ALA A 387 13.98 19.00 -0.09
N PRO A 388 15.24 18.53 -0.14
CA PRO A 388 15.89 17.94 1.02
C PRO A 388 15.79 18.91 2.20
N GLN A 389 15.48 18.36 3.38
CA GLN A 389 15.04 19.16 4.52
C GLN A 389 16.09 20.23 4.93
N ALA A 390 15.64 21.47 5.13
CA ALA A 390 16.51 22.63 5.37
C ALA A 390 17.30 22.59 6.69
N ASP A 391 16.95 21.68 7.61
CA ASP A 391 17.64 21.50 8.89
C ASP A 391 18.91 20.64 8.79
N ALA A 392 19.28 20.19 7.60
CA ALA A 392 20.56 19.52 7.36
C ALA A 392 21.72 20.50 7.56
N GLN A 393 22.84 20.04 8.16
CA GLN A 393 23.99 20.90 8.39
C GLN A 393 24.52 21.51 7.07
N PRO A 394 25.21 22.68 7.13
CA PRO A 394 25.93 23.22 5.98
C PRO A 394 26.93 22.16 5.46
N GLY A 395 26.63 21.53 4.33
CA GLY A 395 27.41 20.42 3.75
C GLY A 395 26.63 19.10 3.58
N GLU A 396 25.57 18.89 4.36
CA GLU A 396 24.63 17.75 4.20
C GLU A 396 23.31 18.18 3.54
N ALA A 397 23.04 19.49 3.52
CA ALA A 397 21.91 20.07 2.79
C ALA A 397 21.95 19.65 1.32
N GLY A 398 21.03 18.75 0.94
CA GLY A 398 20.99 18.19 -0.42
C GLY A 398 21.11 16.68 -0.50
N ARG A 399 21.72 16.03 0.51
CA ARG A 399 22.02 14.60 0.48
C ARG A 399 20.87 13.76 1.00
N ARG A 400 20.60 12.67 0.30
CA ARG A 400 19.60 11.68 0.66
C ARG A 400 20.24 10.30 0.68
N HIS A 401 19.97 9.56 1.75
CA HIS A 401 20.48 8.22 1.96
C HIS A 401 19.35 7.22 1.76
N TYR A 402 19.53 6.30 0.83
CA TYR A 402 18.54 5.25 0.54
C TYR A 402 19.16 3.89 0.73
N ALA A 403 18.40 2.97 1.34
CA ALA A 403 18.65 1.55 1.26
C ALA A 403 17.77 0.92 0.17
N PHE A 404 18.37 0.01 -0.59
CA PHE A 404 17.72 -0.81 -1.61
C PHE A 404 17.99 -2.28 -1.32
N CYS A 405 16.98 -3.14 -1.51
CA CYS A 405 17.18 -4.58 -1.66
C CYS A 405 16.90 -4.97 -3.11
N VAL A 406 17.78 -5.75 -3.71
CA VAL A 406 17.70 -6.14 -5.13
C VAL A 406 17.08 -7.54 -5.23
N ALA A 407 16.06 -7.69 -6.06
CA ALA A 407 15.37 -8.95 -6.35
C ALA A 407 16.20 -9.88 -7.25
N ARG A 408 15.99 -11.19 -7.12
CA ARG A 408 16.69 -12.27 -7.84
C ARG A 408 16.50 -12.24 -9.36
N ALA A 409 15.35 -11.76 -9.82
CA ALA A 409 14.99 -11.68 -11.24
C ALA A 409 14.69 -10.25 -11.72
N GLY A 410 14.60 -9.26 -10.83
CA GLY A 410 14.31 -7.87 -11.19
C GLY A 410 15.56 -7.11 -11.63
N ALA A 411 15.45 -6.30 -12.68
CA ALA A 411 16.52 -5.37 -13.03
C ALA A 411 16.36 -4.05 -12.24
N TRP A 412 17.37 -3.72 -11.44
CA TRP A 412 17.42 -2.47 -10.67
C TRP A 412 18.34 -1.47 -11.32
N ARG A 413 17.85 -0.27 -11.63
CA ARG A 413 18.73 0.84 -12.01
C ARG A 413 18.26 2.18 -11.41
N VAL A 414 19.20 2.83 -10.73
CA VAL A 414 19.10 4.23 -10.31
C VAL A 414 19.58 5.09 -11.47
N ASP A 415 18.79 6.05 -11.93
CA ASP A 415 19.24 7.04 -12.90
C ASP A 415 19.96 8.19 -12.17
N PRO A 416 21.27 8.39 -12.38
CA PRO A 416 22.04 9.34 -11.61
C PRO A 416 22.18 10.66 -12.34
N SER A 417 21.45 11.65 -11.87
CA SER A 417 21.89 13.04 -11.97
C SER A 417 22.83 13.43 -10.82
N GLY A 418 23.19 12.52 -9.90
CA GLY A 418 23.97 12.78 -8.69
C GLY A 418 25.27 11.96 -8.56
N ARG A 419 26.23 12.46 -7.76
CA ARG A 419 27.48 11.76 -7.40
C ARG A 419 27.18 10.65 -6.38
N PHE A 420 27.78 9.47 -6.55
CA PHE A 420 27.66 8.33 -5.64
C PHE A 420 28.80 8.28 -4.62
N GLY A 421 28.47 7.97 -3.37
CA GLY A 421 29.44 7.62 -2.31
C GLY A 421 30.02 6.21 -2.45
N GLU A 422 31.13 5.96 -1.75
CA GLU A 422 31.90 4.71 -1.74
C GLU A 422 31.09 3.53 -1.15
N TYR A 423 31.11 2.37 -1.83
CA TYR A 423 30.48 1.13 -1.36
C TYR A 423 31.50 0.30 -0.56
N ARG A 424 31.11 -0.20 0.62
CA ARG A 424 31.87 -1.23 1.35
C ARG A 424 30.96 -2.43 1.65
N PRO A 425 31.36 -3.65 1.25
CA PRO A 425 30.57 -4.85 1.52
C PRO A 425 30.47 -5.12 3.02
N LEU A 426 29.28 -5.56 3.46
CA LEU A 426 29.10 -6.17 4.78
C LEU A 426 29.74 -7.56 4.72
N ASP A 427 30.69 -7.84 5.61
CA ASP A 427 31.48 -9.07 5.62
C ASP A 427 30.61 -10.32 5.82
N SER A 428 30.25 -10.97 4.71
CA SER A 428 29.76 -12.35 4.64
C SER A 428 30.44 -13.05 3.45
N PRO A 429 30.95 -14.28 3.60
CA PRO A 429 31.72 -14.98 2.57
C PRO A 429 30.88 -15.53 1.41
N LYS A 430 29.65 -15.04 1.18
CA LYS A 430 28.84 -15.40 0.01
C LYS A 430 28.37 -14.17 -0.75
N THR A 431 29.12 -13.93 -1.82
CA THR A 431 28.77 -13.15 -3.02
C THR A 431 28.98 -11.64 -2.96
N ARG A 432 29.91 -11.18 -3.81
CA ARG A 432 30.26 -9.78 -4.02
C ARG A 432 29.23 -9.14 -4.96
N LEU A 433 28.44 -8.20 -4.47
CA LEU A 433 27.73 -7.26 -5.34
C LEU A 433 28.77 -6.24 -5.84
N ALA A 434 29.26 -6.39 -7.07
CA ALA A 434 30.22 -5.45 -7.64
C ALA A 434 29.50 -4.16 -8.06
N VAL A 435 29.48 -3.16 -7.18
CA VAL A 435 29.10 -1.79 -7.55
C VAL A 435 30.28 -1.15 -8.28
N THR A 436 30.31 -1.25 -9.61
CA THR A 436 31.33 -0.57 -10.40
C THR A 436 30.90 0.87 -10.71
N THR A 437 31.42 1.84 -9.97
CA THR A 437 31.34 3.26 -10.29
C THR A 437 32.36 3.65 -11.35
N LEU A 438 32.05 3.33 -12.60
CA LEU A 438 32.73 3.92 -13.75
C LEU A 438 31.83 5.03 -14.32
N GLY A 439 32.17 6.29 -14.02
CA GLY A 439 31.51 7.47 -14.59
C GLY A 439 30.16 7.85 -13.97
N GLY A 440 29.97 7.65 -12.65
CA GLY A 440 28.71 7.99 -11.97
C GLY A 440 27.61 6.97 -12.21
N GLN A 441 27.93 5.67 -12.19
CA GLN A 441 26.95 4.58 -12.29
C GLN A 441 27.04 3.70 -11.04
N ALA A 442 25.92 3.33 -10.42
CA ALA A 442 25.86 2.13 -9.61
C ALA A 442 25.22 1.03 -10.46
N LYS A 443 26.01 0.05 -10.89
CA LYS A 443 25.48 -1.18 -11.49
C LYS A 443 25.33 -2.23 -10.40
N PHE A 444 24.14 -2.79 -10.27
CA PHE A 444 23.90 -4.00 -9.49
C PHE A 444 23.82 -5.14 -10.48
N GLY A 445 24.95 -5.82 -10.70
CA GLY A 445 24.98 -7.07 -11.44
C GLY A 445 24.71 -8.21 -10.49
N ALA A 446 23.65 -8.98 -10.72
CA ALA A 446 23.50 -10.30 -10.13
C ALA A 446 24.58 -11.22 -10.75
N GLY A 447 25.77 -11.21 -10.14
CA GLY A 447 26.86 -12.12 -10.48
C GLY A 447 26.56 -13.58 -10.12
N ASP A 448 25.52 -13.81 -9.32
CA ASP A 448 24.90 -15.10 -9.07
C ASP A 448 23.42 -14.87 -8.81
N ALA A 449 22.55 -15.65 -9.45
CA ALA A 449 21.10 -15.58 -9.36
C ALA A 449 20.57 -16.09 -8.00
N SER A 450 21.27 -15.84 -6.89
CA SER A 450 20.89 -16.29 -5.54
C SER A 450 21.26 -15.30 -4.43
N ALA A 451 21.75 -14.09 -4.77
CA ALA A 451 22.23 -13.14 -3.78
C ALA A 451 21.28 -11.94 -3.65
N THR A 452 20.62 -11.85 -2.50
CA THR A 452 20.03 -10.61 -1.99
C THR A 452 21.13 -9.76 -1.36
N GLY A 453 21.08 -8.45 -1.55
CA GLY A 453 22.07 -7.53 -0.99
C GLY A 453 21.46 -6.16 -0.71
N GLN A 454 21.84 -5.56 0.41
CA GLN A 454 21.48 -4.19 0.73
C GLN A 454 22.52 -3.24 0.13
N VAL A 455 22.04 -2.20 -0.55
CA VAL A 455 22.90 -1.12 -1.05
C VAL A 455 22.47 0.18 -0.42
N THR A 456 23.41 0.85 0.22
CA THR A 456 23.25 2.25 0.64
C THR A 456 23.80 3.15 -0.44
N VAL A 457 23.01 4.15 -0.85
CA VAL A 457 23.44 5.15 -1.82
C VAL A 457 23.23 6.56 -1.28
N ASP A 458 24.30 7.35 -1.35
CA ASP A 458 24.28 8.80 -1.14
C ASP A 458 24.02 9.48 -2.48
N ILE A 459 22.94 10.25 -2.56
CA ILE A 459 22.56 10.95 -3.79
C ILE A 459 22.38 12.43 -3.51
N GLU A 460 23.05 13.26 -4.30
CA GLU A 460 22.78 14.70 -4.41
C GLU A 460 21.71 14.93 -5.49
N GLY A 461 20.65 15.67 -5.14
CA GLY A 461 19.56 16.03 -6.06
C GLY A 461 18.27 15.22 -5.90
N SER A 462 17.47 15.13 -6.96
CA SER A 462 16.18 14.42 -7.00
C SER A 462 16.27 13.22 -7.95
N PRO A 463 16.87 12.09 -7.51
CA PRO A 463 17.04 10.92 -8.38
C PRO A 463 15.70 10.35 -8.81
N THR A 464 15.63 9.72 -9.98
CA THR A 464 14.50 8.85 -10.31
C THR A 464 14.98 7.41 -10.33
N PHE A 465 14.25 6.55 -9.61
CA PHE A 465 14.48 5.12 -9.57
C PHE A 465 13.54 4.43 -10.55
N VAL A 466 14.04 3.46 -11.30
CA VAL A 466 13.23 2.70 -12.25
C VAL A 466 13.35 1.21 -11.94
N LEU A 467 12.19 0.56 -11.84
CA LEU A 467 12.06 -0.88 -11.63
C LEU A 467 11.30 -1.49 -12.82
N GLY A 468 11.72 -2.69 -13.23
CA GLY A 468 11.07 -3.43 -14.30
C GLY A 468 11.21 -4.95 -14.13
N LEU A 469 10.30 -5.68 -14.77
CA LEU A 469 10.27 -7.15 -14.78
C LEU A 469 11.49 -7.77 -15.49
N ALA A 470 11.82 -9.00 -15.07
CA ALA A 470 12.89 -9.84 -15.61
C ALA A 470 12.77 -10.04 -17.13
N GLY A 471 13.89 -10.26 -17.83
CA GLY A 471 13.89 -10.58 -19.28
C GLY A 471 13.76 -9.38 -20.22
N ARG A 472 13.49 -8.18 -19.71
CA ARG A 472 13.70 -6.93 -20.45
C ARG A 472 15.18 -6.59 -20.45
N ASP A 473 15.75 -6.22 -21.60
CA ASP A 473 17.15 -5.82 -21.67
C ASP A 473 17.36 -4.50 -20.88
N ALA A 474 17.69 -4.68 -19.60
CA ALA A 474 17.93 -3.60 -18.66
C ALA A 474 19.09 -2.70 -19.08
N ALA A 475 20.03 -3.22 -19.88
CA ALA A 475 21.10 -2.41 -20.47
C ALA A 475 20.53 -1.46 -21.51
N ALA A 476 19.62 -1.94 -22.35
CA ALA A 476 18.88 -1.15 -23.33
C ALA A 476 18.01 -0.07 -22.68
N TRP A 477 17.23 -0.39 -21.63
CA TRP A 477 16.44 0.60 -20.88
C TRP A 477 17.29 1.74 -20.35
N SER A 478 18.41 1.40 -19.73
CA SER A 478 19.33 2.37 -19.16
C SER A 478 20.02 3.25 -20.21
N ALA A 479 20.37 2.67 -21.36
CA ALA A 479 20.86 3.45 -22.49
C ALA A 479 19.79 4.45 -22.96
N THR A 480 18.54 4.01 -22.99
CA THR A 480 17.38 4.82 -23.37
C THR A 480 17.12 5.95 -22.38
N LEU A 481 17.11 5.72 -21.06
CA LEU A 481 16.85 6.80 -20.09
C LEU A 481 17.97 7.85 -20.05
N ARG A 482 19.23 7.44 -20.27
CA ARG A 482 20.37 8.37 -20.38
C ARG A 482 20.31 9.23 -21.62
N ALA A 483 19.88 8.66 -22.73
CA ALA A 483 19.72 9.36 -24.00
C ALA A 483 18.32 9.06 -24.52
N PRO A 484 17.27 9.69 -23.94
CA PRO A 484 15.90 9.41 -24.32
C PRO A 484 15.76 9.58 -25.83
N PRO A 485 15.06 8.67 -26.52
CA PRO A 485 14.97 8.74 -27.95
C PRO A 485 14.41 10.09 -28.38
N ARG A 486 15.02 10.64 -29.42
CA ARG A 486 14.66 11.95 -29.93
C ARG A 486 13.26 11.89 -30.55
N LEU A 487 12.46 12.89 -30.19
CA LEU A 487 11.20 13.20 -30.85
C LEU A 487 11.48 14.19 -31.97
N ASP A 488 11.13 13.82 -33.20
CA ASP A 488 11.10 14.75 -34.33
C ASP A 488 9.67 15.23 -34.52
N VAL A 489 9.33 16.33 -33.84
CA VAL A 489 7.97 16.88 -33.81
C VAL A 489 7.75 17.76 -35.03
N ALA A 490 6.91 17.28 -35.95
CA ALA A 490 6.55 18.00 -37.18
C ALA A 490 5.42 19.03 -36.94
N VAL A 491 4.48 18.76 -36.03
CA VAL A 491 3.41 19.68 -35.63
C VAL A 491 3.21 19.61 -34.13
N GLY A 492 3.12 20.76 -33.46
CA GLY A 492 3.11 20.86 -31.99
C GLY A 492 4.51 21.10 -31.43
N ARG A 493 4.68 20.89 -30.12
CA ARG A 493 5.98 21.04 -29.45
C ARG A 493 6.11 20.14 -28.22
N VAL A 494 7.35 19.81 -27.87
CA VAL A 494 7.69 19.20 -26.59
C VAL A 494 7.61 20.25 -25.48
N ILE A 495 7.05 19.89 -24.32
CA ILE A 495 7.07 20.71 -23.10
C ILE A 495 8.18 20.17 -22.20
N THR A 496 9.25 20.93 -22.06
CA THR A 496 10.32 20.59 -21.10
C THR A 496 9.98 21.20 -19.75
N ALA A 497 10.12 20.43 -18.66
CA ALA A 497 9.62 20.84 -17.36
C ALA A 497 10.53 21.82 -16.58
N ALA A 498 11.68 22.21 -17.13
CA ALA A 498 12.59 23.16 -16.50
C ALA A 498 13.23 24.12 -17.52
N ALA A 499 13.00 25.43 -17.34
CA ALA A 499 13.70 26.49 -18.05
C ALA A 499 15.16 26.69 -17.57
N SER A 500 15.64 25.85 -16.64
CA SER A 500 16.89 26.04 -15.90
C SER A 500 17.91 24.90 -16.01
N GLU A 501 17.65 23.85 -16.81
CA GLU A 501 18.68 22.84 -17.09
C GLU A 501 19.42 23.15 -18.39
N PRO A 502 20.77 23.27 -18.36
CA PRO A 502 21.57 23.76 -19.48
C PRO A 502 21.70 22.77 -20.65
N ASP A 503 21.06 21.61 -20.61
CA ASP A 503 21.10 20.63 -21.69
C ASP A 503 19.74 20.45 -22.38
N ALA A 504 19.32 21.50 -23.07
CA ALA A 504 18.13 21.51 -23.92
C ALA A 504 18.17 20.44 -25.05
N THR A 505 19.30 19.77 -25.27
CA THR A 505 19.43 18.71 -26.28
C THR A 505 19.04 17.31 -25.80
N MET A 506 18.80 17.14 -24.49
CA MET A 506 18.32 15.88 -23.88
C MET A 506 16.86 15.93 -23.38
N GLY A 507 16.20 17.10 -23.43
CA GLY A 507 15.19 17.50 -22.44
C GLY A 507 13.71 17.15 -22.67
N ALA A 508 13.33 16.19 -23.50
CA ALA A 508 11.91 15.94 -23.82
C ALA A 508 11.18 14.97 -22.87
N PHE A 509 11.91 14.00 -22.31
CA PHE A 509 11.35 12.97 -21.44
C PHE A 509 11.40 13.45 -19.99
N ASP A 510 10.24 13.69 -19.36
CA ASP A 510 10.18 14.03 -17.94
C ASP A 510 10.32 12.75 -17.12
N ARG A 511 11.54 12.51 -16.62
CA ARG A 511 11.90 11.34 -15.83
C ARG A 511 11.05 11.20 -14.57
N ARG A 512 10.58 12.31 -13.98
CA ARG A 512 9.77 12.30 -12.74
C ARG A 512 8.42 11.63 -12.92
N ILE A 513 7.93 11.62 -14.16
CA ILE A 513 6.68 10.97 -14.52
C ILE A 513 6.89 9.78 -15.46
N GLY A 514 8.11 9.57 -15.97
CA GLY A 514 8.41 8.51 -16.93
C GLY A 514 7.72 8.69 -18.28
N ALA A 515 7.49 9.93 -18.75
CA ALA A 515 6.78 10.21 -20.00
C ALA A 515 7.27 11.47 -20.73
N TYR A 516 7.03 11.54 -22.03
CA TYR A 516 7.20 12.76 -22.83
C TYR A 516 5.99 13.67 -22.70
N ARG A 517 6.19 14.96 -22.46
CA ARG A 517 5.09 15.94 -22.44
C ARG A 517 5.03 16.73 -23.75
N LEU A 518 3.84 16.81 -24.33
CA LEU A 518 3.61 17.36 -25.65
C LEU A 518 2.48 18.40 -25.60
N ARG A 519 2.65 19.49 -26.36
CA ARG A 519 1.62 20.49 -26.60
C ARG A 519 1.22 20.47 -28.07
N PRO A 520 -0.06 20.26 -28.39
CA PRO A 520 -0.54 20.30 -29.77
C PRO A 520 -0.58 21.74 -30.30
N GLU A 521 -0.52 21.89 -31.62
CA GLU A 521 -0.66 23.16 -32.33
C GLU A 521 -1.83 23.06 -33.31
N GLY A 522 -2.77 24.00 -33.24
CA GLY A 522 -3.98 23.95 -34.08
C GLY A 522 -4.86 22.71 -33.85
N GLY A 523 -4.77 22.07 -32.69
CA GLY A 523 -5.48 20.81 -32.39
C GLY A 523 -4.84 19.58 -33.03
N LEU A 524 -3.63 19.67 -33.58
CA LEU A 524 -2.88 18.56 -34.13
C LEU A 524 -1.54 18.41 -33.41
N LEU A 525 -1.11 17.18 -33.23
CA LEU A 525 0.23 16.82 -32.82
C LEU A 525 0.72 15.74 -33.80
N ARG A 526 1.88 15.95 -34.42
CA ARG A 526 2.48 15.00 -35.35
C ARG A 526 3.95 14.90 -35.07
N PHE A 527 4.46 13.70 -34.84
CA PHE A 527 5.88 13.50 -34.59
C PHE A 527 6.35 12.12 -35.03
N HIS A 528 7.60 12.04 -35.47
CA HIS A 528 8.29 10.78 -35.60
C HIS A 528 9.01 10.46 -34.31
N PHE A 529 8.89 9.22 -33.87
CA PHE A 529 9.53 8.75 -32.67
C PHE A 529 10.52 7.65 -33.03
N ASN A 530 11.81 7.84 -32.75
CA ASN A 530 12.76 6.76 -32.91
C ASN A 530 12.56 5.80 -31.74
N CYS A 531 12.00 4.62 -31.97
CA CYS A 531 11.79 3.67 -30.89
C CYS A 531 13.17 3.20 -30.43
N GLY A 532 13.62 3.73 -29.29
CA GLY A 532 14.75 3.15 -28.60
C GLY A 532 14.44 1.69 -28.22
N PRO A 533 15.37 0.99 -27.58
CA PRO A 533 15.16 -0.40 -27.20
C PRO A 533 14.18 -0.57 -26.00
N MET A 534 13.46 0.49 -25.60
CA MET A 534 12.41 0.36 -24.60
C MET A 534 11.16 -0.25 -25.24
N PRO A 535 10.51 -1.22 -24.56
CA PRO A 535 9.34 -1.90 -25.06
C PRO A 535 8.10 -0.99 -25.06
N HIS A 536 8.11 0.11 -24.31
CA HIS A 536 6.98 1.02 -24.20
C HIS A 536 7.45 2.47 -23.99
N HIS A 537 6.68 3.42 -24.51
CA HIS A 537 6.89 4.84 -24.31
C HIS A 537 5.59 5.55 -23.96
N ALA A 538 5.61 6.30 -22.85
CA ALA A 538 4.49 7.08 -22.38
C ALA A 538 4.54 8.51 -22.90
N PHE A 539 3.37 9.02 -23.28
CA PHE A 539 3.19 10.37 -23.79
C PHE A 539 2.02 11.04 -23.06
N GLU A 540 2.23 12.29 -22.66
CA GLU A 540 1.20 13.16 -22.11
C GLU A 540 0.95 14.33 -23.07
N ILE A 541 -0.30 14.65 -23.34
CA ILE A 541 -0.72 15.81 -24.13
C ILE A 541 -1.41 16.81 -23.20
N ASP A 542 -0.86 18.03 -23.15
CA ASP A 542 -1.55 19.18 -22.56
C ASP A 542 -2.76 19.53 -23.42
N ALA A 543 -3.97 19.19 -22.95
CA ALA A 543 -5.21 19.48 -23.62
C ALA A 543 -6.23 20.09 -22.64
N PRO A 544 -7.06 21.07 -23.07
CA PRO A 544 -8.19 21.55 -22.29
C PRO A 544 -9.14 20.42 -21.85
N ALA A 545 -9.92 20.66 -20.79
CA ALA A 545 -10.80 19.66 -20.20
C ALA A 545 -11.88 19.14 -21.15
N ASP A 546 -12.34 19.98 -22.07
CA ASP A 546 -13.37 19.71 -23.08
C ASP A 546 -12.82 19.08 -24.36
N VAL A 547 -11.57 18.63 -24.37
CA VAL A 547 -10.93 18.04 -25.56
C VAL A 547 -10.80 16.52 -25.41
N THR A 548 -10.80 15.78 -26.51
CA THR A 548 -10.36 14.37 -26.58
C THR A 548 -9.29 14.25 -27.66
N ALA A 549 -8.59 13.14 -27.74
CA ALA A 549 -7.67 12.91 -28.85
C ALA A 549 -7.86 11.51 -29.43
N SER A 550 -7.83 11.43 -30.76
CA SER A 550 -7.60 10.19 -31.49
C SER A 550 -6.10 10.12 -31.78
N VAL A 551 -5.41 9.11 -31.22
CA VAL A 551 -4.00 8.88 -31.50
C VAL A 551 -3.88 7.80 -32.56
N TYR A 552 -3.02 8.01 -33.55
CA TYR A 552 -2.67 7.05 -34.58
C TYR A 552 -1.18 6.76 -34.50
N VAL A 553 -0.80 5.49 -34.61
CA VAL A 553 0.59 5.03 -34.70
C VAL A 553 0.73 4.32 -36.05
N ASP A 554 1.59 4.84 -36.92
CA ASP A 554 1.74 4.39 -38.31
C ASP A 554 0.39 4.28 -39.04
N HIS A 555 -0.44 5.33 -38.88
CA HIS A 555 -1.80 5.44 -39.43
C HIS A 555 -2.83 4.44 -38.89
N VAL A 556 -2.47 3.63 -37.89
CA VAL A 556 -3.41 2.74 -37.19
C VAL A 556 -3.93 3.44 -35.95
N LEU A 557 -5.24 3.48 -35.77
CA LEU A 557 -5.87 4.07 -34.58
C LEU A 557 -5.38 3.33 -33.32
N HIS A 558 -4.83 4.09 -32.39
CA HIS A 558 -4.39 3.65 -31.08
C HIS A 558 -5.48 3.97 -30.06
N GLU A 559 -6.14 2.93 -29.58
CA GLU A 559 -7.37 3.06 -28.79
C GLU A 559 -7.13 3.51 -27.33
N SER A 560 -5.89 3.45 -26.85
CA SER A 560 -5.56 3.66 -25.43
C SER A 560 -5.20 5.11 -25.10
N VAL A 561 -6.08 6.05 -25.45
CA VAL A 561 -5.97 7.45 -25.03
C VAL A 561 -6.90 7.71 -23.84
N VAL A 562 -6.32 8.08 -22.70
CA VAL A 562 -7.08 8.29 -21.46
C VAL A 562 -6.87 9.71 -20.95
N ARG A 563 -7.94 10.32 -20.45
CA ARG A 563 -7.89 11.58 -19.71
C ARG A 563 -7.65 11.31 -18.23
N GLU A 564 -6.63 11.94 -17.67
CA GLU A 564 -6.34 11.87 -16.24
C GLU A 564 -7.12 12.90 -15.43
N ALA A 565 -7.09 12.71 -14.11
CA ALA A 565 -7.82 13.54 -13.14
C ALA A 565 -7.42 15.03 -13.20
N ASP A 566 -6.18 15.33 -13.60
CA ASP A 566 -5.70 16.71 -13.79
C ASP A 566 -5.96 17.30 -15.18
N GLY A 567 -6.67 16.56 -16.03
CA GLY A 567 -7.04 16.99 -17.37
C GLY A 567 -5.98 16.72 -18.46
N ARG A 568 -4.86 16.09 -18.17
CA ARG A 568 -3.92 15.67 -19.23
C ARG A 568 -4.44 14.43 -19.97
N LEU A 569 -4.15 14.33 -21.27
CA LEU A 569 -4.39 13.10 -22.04
C LEU A 569 -3.13 12.25 -22.02
N VAL A 570 -3.23 10.95 -21.78
CA VAL A 570 -2.10 10.04 -21.65
C VAL A 570 -2.34 8.81 -22.50
N PHE A 571 -1.29 8.36 -23.19
CA PHE A 571 -1.29 7.12 -23.97
C PHE A 571 0.08 6.42 -23.90
N LEU A 572 0.08 5.11 -24.13
CA LEU A 572 1.27 4.26 -24.16
C LEU A 572 1.46 3.66 -25.53
N VAL A 573 2.58 3.95 -26.18
CA VAL A 573 2.96 3.27 -27.42
C VAL A 573 3.81 2.06 -27.04
N GLU A 574 3.30 0.86 -27.28
CA GLU A 574 4.10 -0.37 -27.23
C GLU A 574 5.08 -0.37 -28.43
N ALA A 575 6.23 -1.02 -28.29
CA ALA A 575 7.29 -1.05 -29.29
C ALA A 575 6.70 -1.33 -30.67
N ALA A 576 6.71 -0.29 -31.51
CA ALA A 576 6.12 -0.36 -32.83
C ALA A 576 6.94 -1.33 -33.70
N PRO A 577 6.30 -2.02 -34.65
CA PRO A 577 7.04 -2.86 -35.60
C PRO A 577 7.99 -2.05 -36.49
N SER A 578 7.74 -0.74 -36.67
CA SER A 578 8.65 0.16 -37.36
C SER A 578 9.69 0.73 -36.40
N GLN A 579 10.93 0.89 -36.87
CA GLN A 579 12.01 1.50 -36.05
C GLN A 579 11.75 2.99 -35.75
N ARG A 580 10.89 3.65 -36.54
CA ARG A 580 10.61 5.07 -36.43
C ARG A 580 9.14 5.38 -36.72
N PRO A 581 8.21 4.99 -35.82
CA PRO A 581 6.79 5.21 -36.03
C PRO A 581 6.47 6.69 -36.20
N LEU A 582 5.53 6.96 -37.09
CA LEU A 582 4.81 8.23 -37.16
C LEU A 582 3.66 8.19 -36.16
N ILE A 583 3.65 9.13 -35.22
CA ILE A 583 2.57 9.29 -34.25
C ILE A 583 1.81 10.57 -34.57
N GLU A 584 0.50 10.45 -34.75
CA GLU A 584 -0.42 11.56 -35.01
C GLU A 584 -1.51 11.57 -33.93
N ALA A 585 -1.62 12.66 -33.17
CA ALA A 585 -2.74 12.87 -32.24
C ALA A 585 -3.60 14.02 -32.74
N ILE A 586 -4.86 13.72 -33.06
CA ILE A 586 -5.85 14.70 -33.51
C ILE A 586 -6.76 15.02 -32.35
N LEU A 587 -6.78 16.29 -31.93
CA LEU A 587 -7.61 16.76 -30.83
C LEU A 587 -9.01 17.14 -31.33
N HIS A 588 -10.02 16.65 -30.63
CA HIS A 588 -11.43 16.94 -30.91
C HIS A 588 -12.02 17.70 -29.73
N VAL A 589 -12.60 18.87 -30.00
CA VAL A 589 -13.41 19.57 -29.00
C VAL A 589 -14.71 18.78 -28.82
N ILE A 590 -14.95 18.31 -27.60
CA ILE A 590 -16.24 17.77 -27.20
C ILE A 590 -17.19 18.96 -27.17
N ARG A 591 -17.89 19.19 -28.28
CA ARG A 591 -19.07 20.05 -28.24
C ARG A 591 -20.06 19.32 -27.34
N PRO A 592 -20.49 19.90 -26.20
CA PRO A 592 -21.55 19.29 -25.42
C PRO A 592 -22.70 19.08 -26.40
N VAL A 593 -23.09 17.82 -26.60
CA VAL A 593 -24.26 17.48 -27.41
C VAL A 593 -25.38 18.29 -26.79
N GLY A 594 -25.84 19.31 -27.52
CA GLY A 594 -26.70 20.33 -26.97
C GLY A 594 -27.82 19.65 -26.19
N GLN A 595 -27.97 20.04 -24.91
CA GLN A 595 -29.30 20.19 -24.35
C GLN A 595 -30.09 20.89 -25.46
N ALA A 596 -30.96 20.15 -26.12
CA ALA A 596 -31.80 20.70 -27.16
C ALA A 596 -32.48 21.91 -26.53
N THR A 597 -32.02 23.10 -26.88
CA THR A 597 -32.77 24.32 -26.65
C THR A 597 -34.05 24.08 -27.42
N THR A 598 -35.10 23.65 -26.73
CA THR A 598 -36.46 23.71 -27.22
C THR A 598 -36.75 25.20 -27.42
N THR A 599 -36.26 25.75 -28.52
CA THR A 599 -36.84 26.93 -29.14
C THR A 599 -38.26 26.52 -29.47
N LYS A 600 -39.14 26.89 -28.54
CA LYS A 600 -40.58 26.90 -28.70
C LYS A 600 -40.85 27.76 -29.93
N GLU A 601 -40.96 27.13 -31.10
CA GLU A 601 -41.37 27.79 -32.32
C GLU A 601 -42.67 28.54 -32.02
N GLY A 602 -42.61 29.85 -32.18
CA GLY A 602 -43.77 30.71 -32.11
C GLY A 602 -44.76 30.26 -33.17
N ARG A 603 -45.94 29.82 -32.73
CA ARG A 603 -47.14 29.81 -33.57
C ARG A 603 -47.30 31.20 -34.21
N PRO A 604 -47.40 31.32 -35.54
CA PRO A 604 -47.91 32.54 -36.14
C PRO A 604 -49.39 32.66 -35.80
N SER A 605 -49.74 33.66 -35.00
CA SER A 605 -51.10 34.16 -34.85
C SER A 605 -51.57 34.76 -36.18
N GLY A 606 -52.72 34.30 -36.67
CA GLY A 606 -53.39 34.84 -37.86
C GLY A 606 -54.01 36.22 -37.66
N ILE A 607 -54.75 36.63 -38.71
CA ILE A 607 -55.65 37.81 -38.93
C ILE A 607 -55.29 38.34 -40.35
N ASP A 608 -56.18 38.59 -41.32
CA ASP A 608 -57.65 38.60 -41.44
C ASP A 608 -58.02 38.67 -42.95
N GLY A 609 -59.25 38.30 -43.31
CA GLY A 609 -59.86 38.73 -44.59
C GLY A 609 -61.00 37.85 -45.13
N ARG A 610 -62.23 38.07 -44.65
CA ARG A 610 -63.52 37.67 -45.26
C ARG A 610 -64.06 38.81 -46.15
N PRO A 611 -65.10 38.63 -47.00
CA PRO A 611 -66.02 37.50 -47.13
C PRO A 611 -65.78 36.58 -48.33
#